data_AF-A0A974Y0L6-F1
#
_entry.id   AF-A0A974Y0L6-F1
#
_cell.length_a   1.000
_cell.length_b   1.000
_cell.length_c   1.000
_cell.angle_alpha   90.00
_cell.angle_beta   90.00
_cell.angle_gamma   90.00
#
_symmetry.space_group_name_H-M   'P 1'
#
loop_
_entity.id
_entity.type
_entity.pdbx_description
1 polymer ?
#
loop_
_entity_poly.entity_id
_entity_poly.type
_entity_poly.pdbx_seq_one_letter_code
_entity_poly.pdbx_strand_id
1 'polypeptide(L)'
;MAPRRGPSMRPGREHRPQHHWPASELLPPSRRTTSPHPHSGVARAALDDVLTRRLHSSQLRNDPRHAAGAVLIGEHLSWMPAVSTGVQPRPVNTRQLAQALARSPDDVPLAWLYAYHCHAPDCASQQAWAHVLAREPDNLAAWMLMPYDKAQPPDEEGLEAWLAQSARATYVDGHFGDFARAMAEAIGPLPALPVCKEVVAQMETQAGRAPRMQDLATMTAHGQSMAYLPTLRRLFDACPRDKPLTHRRLSRCQQVMRILAASNDMIYASMGTGWLEQRALTAAERARWAEHMRNLRWAMDSGARNLRPEHLPLVWEQGELAVVIAILEDRGQWPAPPGWKPTERY
;
A
#
# COMPACT_ATOMS: atom_id res chain seq x y z
N MET A 1 20.72 74.84 17.40
CA MET A 1 19.49 74.07 17.13
C MET A 1 19.88 72.70 16.64
N ALA A 2 19.71 71.67 17.47
CA ALA A 2 20.06 70.28 17.16
C ALA A 2 18.78 69.47 16.89
N PRO A 3 18.74 68.56 15.90
CA PRO A 3 17.58 67.71 15.69
C PRO A 3 17.66 66.44 16.55
N ARG A 4 16.55 66.18 17.26
CA ARG A 4 16.29 64.98 18.07
C ARG A 4 16.22 63.74 17.18
N ARG A 5 16.98 62.70 17.52
CA ARG A 5 16.83 61.33 16.97
C ARG A 5 15.67 60.63 17.68
N GLY A 6 14.66 60.21 16.92
CA GLY A 6 13.58 59.33 17.40
C GLY A 6 14.00 57.85 17.41
N PRO A 7 13.35 56.99 18.21
CA PRO A 7 13.76 55.61 18.39
C PRO A 7 13.32 54.72 17.21
N SER A 8 14.26 53.92 16.72
CA SER A 8 14.09 52.87 15.72
C SER A 8 13.31 51.70 16.32
N MET A 9 12.08 51.48 15.85
CA MET A 9 11.34 50.24 16.11
C MET A 9 11.78 49.17 15.09
N ARG A 10 12.38 48.09 15.60
CA ARG A 10 12.63 46.87 14.82
C ARG A 10 11.31 46.11 14.63
N PRO A 11 11.01 45.57 13.43
CA PRO A 11 9.91 44.64 13.27
C PRO A 11 10.29 43.28 13.86
N GLY A 12 9.43 42.78 14.74
CA GLY A 12 9.52 41.43 15.31
C GLY A 12 9.40 40.38 14.21
N ARG A 13 10.40 39.50 14.10
CA ARG A 13 10.29 38.25 13.36
C ARG A 13 9.32 37.34 14.10
N GLU A 14 8.13 37.16 13.58
CA GLU A 14 7.27 36.04 13.94
C GLU A 14 7.95 34.73 13.50
N HIS A 15 8.43 33.97 14.47
CA HIS A 15 8.82 32.58 14.28
C HIS A 15 7.57 31.76 13.94
N ARG A 16 7.42 31.37 12.67
CA ARG A 16 6.53 30.26 12.31
C ARG A 16 7.07 28.98 12.97
N PRO A 17 6.23 28.16 13.61
CA PRO A 17 6.64 26.85 14.06
C PRO A 17 6.96 25.99 12.82
N GLN A 18 8.22 25.58 12.72
CA GLN A 18 8.63 24.52 11.81
C GLN A 18 8.05 23.21 12.36
N HIS A 19 7.07 22.65 11.65
CA HIS A 19 6.61 21.29 11.90
C HIS A 19 7.70 20.32 11.47
N HIS A 20 8.63 20.04 12.40
CA HIS A 20 9.47 18.86 12.32
C HIS A 20 8.58 17.64 12.47
N TRP A 21 8.48 16.85 11.40
CA TRP A 21 8.04 15.46 11.50
C TRP A 21 9.11 14.71 12.32
N PRO A 22 8.80 14.14 13.49
CA PRO A 22 9.76 13.30 14.18
C PRO A 22 9.84 11.99 13.41
N ALA A 23 10.92 11.83 12.66
CA ALA A 23 11.44 10.51 12.37
C ALA A 23 11.83 9.88 13.71
N SER A 24 11.24 8.72 14.01
CA SER A 24 11.82 7.71 14.90
C SER A 24 12.20 8.15 16.33
N GLU A 25 11.22 8.25 17.22
CA GLU A 25 11.43 8.02 18.66
C GLU A 25 10.33 7.08 19.19
N LEU A 26 10.64 5.78 19.26
CA LEU A 26 10.87 5.04 20.50
C LEU A 26 9.59 4.71 21.27
N LEU A 27 8.91 3.65 20.81
CA LEU A 27 8.27 2.72 21.75
C LEU A 27 9.34 2.24 22.73
N PRO A 28 9.10 2.23 24.06
CA PRO A 28 10.04 1.63 24.99
C PRO A 28 10.24 0.16 24.58
N PRO A 29 11.45 -0.40 24.69
CA PRO A 29 11.66 -1.82 24.44
C PRO A 29 10.83 -2.60 25.46
N SER A 30 9.65 -3.07 25.03
CA SER A 30 8.93 -4.11 25.75
C SER A 30 9.92 -5.24 25.93
N ARG A 31 10.22 -5.62 27.19
CA ARG A 31 11.03 -6.80 27.51
C ARG A 31 10.42 -7.98 26.76
N ARG A 32 10.99 -8.34 25.61
CA ARG A 32 10.69 -9.59 24.93
C ARG A 32 11.27 -10.66 25.82
N THR A 33 10.43 -11.27 26.64
CA THR A 33 10.70 -12.58 27.21
C THR A 33 10.69 -13.57 26.05
N THR A 34 11.81 -13.67 25.34
CA THR A 34 12.04 -14.73 24.36
C THR A 34 12.33 -16.02 25.13
N SER A 35 11.31 -16.61 25.72
CA SER A 35 11.37 -18.02 26.04
C SER A 35 11.17 -18.79 24.73
N PRO A 36 12.19 -19.47 24.19
CA PRO A 36 12.02 -20.25 22.97
C PRO A 36 11.01 -21.37 23.26
N HIS A 37 9.86 -21.34 22.60
CA HIS A 37 8.92 -22.45 22.69
C HIS A 37 9.57 -23.71 22.09
N PRO A 38 9.72 -24.81 22.86
CA PRO A 38 10.45 -26.01 22.44
C PRO A 38 9.81 -26.78 21.28
N HIS A 39 8.58 -26.43 20.87
CA HIS A 39 7.88 -27.03 19.72
C HIS A 39 8.12 -26.30 18.38
N SER A 40 8.91 -25.22 18.36
CA SER A 40 9.11 -24.38 17.17
C SER A 40 9.95 -25.04 16.06
N GLY A 41 10.92 -25.91 16.39
CA GLY A 41 11.86 -26.47 15.41
C GLY A 41 11.24 -27.50 14.44
N VAL A 42 10.36 -28.39 14.93
CA VAL A 42 9.73 -29.43 14.11
C VAL A 42 8.65 -28.85 13.21
N ALA A 43 7.82 -27.95 13.76
CA ALA A 43 6.82 -27.22 12.97
C ALA A 43 7.47 -26.36 11.88
N ARG A 44 8.62 -25.74 12.18
CA ARG A 44 9.44 -25.01 11.21
C ARG A 44 9.93 -25.88 10.07
N ALA A 45 10.58 -27.01 10.37
CA ALA A 45 11.13 -27.89 9.34
C ALA A 45 10.03 -28.48 8.44
N ALA A 46 8.89 -28.85 9.03
CA ALA A 46 7.72 -29.32 8.29
C ALA A 46 7.12 -28.23 7.39
N LEU A 47 7.04 -26.98 7.89
CA LEU A 47 6.59 -25.84 7.09
C LEU A 47 7.54 -25.56 5.93
N ASP A 48 8.85 -25.46 6.19
CA ASP A 48 9.88 -25.26 5.17
C ASP A 48 9.86 -26.36 4.09
N ASP A 49 9.66 -27.61 4.48
CA ASP A 49 9.58 -28.76 3.56
C ASP A 49 8.27 -28.75 2.73
N VAL A 50 7.13 -28.46 3.34
CA VAL A 50 5.86 -28.31 2.61
C VAL A 50 5.94 -27.16 1.61
N LEU A 51 6.51 -26.02 2.00
CA LEU A 51 6.68 -24.86 1.13
C LEU A 51 7.66 -25.14 0.00
N THR A 52 8.78 -25.77 0.29
CA THR A 52 9.78 -26.13 -0.71
C THR A 52 9.21 -27.12 -1.72
N ARG A 53 8.49 -28.16 -1.26
CA ARG A 53 7.79 -29.09 -2.15
C ARG A 53 6.67 -28.43 -2.95
N ARG A 54 5.92 -27.49 -2.36
CA ARG A 54 4.88 -26.75 -3.08
C ARG A 54 5.46 -25.82 -4.13
N LEU A 55 6.49 -25.04 -3.79
CA LEU A 55 7.30 -24.24 -4.73
C LEU A 55 7.83 -25.09 -5.88
N HIS A 56 8.34 -26.28 -5.58
CA HIS A 56 8.81 -27.19 -6.60
C HIS A 56 7.65 -27.74 -7.47
N SER A 57 6.53 -28.12 -6.85
CA SER A 57 5.35 -28.61 -7.57
C SER A 57 4.66 -27.53 -8.41
N SER A 58 4.69 -26.26 -7.98
CA SER A 58 4.19 -25.15 -8.79
C SER A 58 5.08 -24.87 -9.99
N GLN A 59 6.41 -24.96 -9.83
CA GLN A 59 7.34 -24.94 -10.96
C GLN A 59 7.03 -26.04 -11.98
N LEU A 60 6.71 -27.26 -11.52
CA LEU A 60 6.38 -28.39 -12.40
C LEU A 60 5.03 -28.24 -13.12
N ARG A 61 4.06 -27.53 -12.52
CA ARG A 61 2.73 -27.32 -13.11
C ARG A 61 2.69 -26.31 -14.26
N ASN A 62 3.77 -25.58 -14.52
CA ASN A 62 3.86 -24.54 -15.56
C ASN A 62 2.75 -23.46 -15.49
N ASP A 63 2.12 -23.28 -14.32
CA ASP A 63 1.10 -22.25 -14.13
C ASP A 63 1.75 -20.96 -13.58
N PRO A 64 1.71 -19.84 -14.33
CA PRO A 64 2.29 -18.56 -13.91
C PRO A 64 1.72 -18.02 -12.60
N ARG A 65 0.42 -18.26 -12.31
CA ARG A 65 -0.24 -17.77 -11.10
C ARG A 65 0.23 -18.53 -9.86
N HIS A 66 0.43 -19.83 -10.00
CA HIS A 66 1.03 -20.64 -8.95
C HIS A 66 2.50 -20.27 -8.70
N ALA A 67 3.24 -19.83 -9.73
CA ALA A 67 4.60 -19.31 -9.56
C ALA A 67 4.59 -17.98 -8.79
N ALA A 68 3.67 -17.06 -9.12
CA ALA A 68 3.47 -15.81 -8.40
C ALA A 68 3.12 -16.06 -6.93
N GLY A 69 2.08 -16.85 -6.65
CA GLY A 69 1.66 -17.19 -5.28
C GLY A 69 2.77 -17.85 -4.46
N ALA A 70 3.60 -18.70 -5.07
CA ALA A 70 4.69 -19.35 -4.34
C ALA A 70 5.83 -18.36 -3.99
N VAL A 71 6.14 -17.40 -4.86
CA VAL A 71 7.09 -16.32 -4.56
C VAL A 71 6.57 -15.43 -3.43
N LEU A 72 5.32 -15.02 -3.53
CA LEU A 72 4.62 -14.22 -2.52
C LEU A 72 4.67 -14.88 -1.13
N ILE A 73 4.41 -16.19 -1.07
CA ILE A 73 4.47 -16.95 0.19
C ILE A 73 5.89 -17.02 0.76
N GLY A 74 6.90 -17.29 -0.10
CA GLY A 74 8.29 -17.46 0.34
C GLY A 74 8.90 -16.21 0.98
N GLU A 75 8.48 -15.03 0.50
CA GLU A 75 8.91 -13.73 1.05
C GLU A 75 8.21 -13.39 2.36
N HIS A 76 6.89 -13.60 2.44
CA HIS A 76 6.07 -13.02 3.50
C HIS A 76 5.83 -13.90 4.71
N LEU A 77 6.08 -15.21 4.62
CA LEU A 77 5.93 -16.10 5.78
C LEU A 77 6.84 -15.76 6.96
N SER A 78 8.00 -15.16 6.70
CA SER A 78 8.90 -14.66 7.75
C SER A 78 8.39 -13.40 8.44
N TRP A 79 7.47 -12.67 7.79
CA TRP A 79 6.90 -11.41 8.28
C TRP A 79 5.57 -11.59 9.00
N MET A 80 5.07 -12.82 9.16
CA MET A 80 3.86 -13.09 9.92
C MET A 80 4.20 -13.10 11.42
N PRO A 81 3.94 -12.02 12.20
CA PRO A 81 4.17 -12.03 13.65
C PRO A 81 3.36 -13.11 14.38
N ALA A 82 2.26 -13.56 13.77
CA ALA A 82 1.42 -14.67 14.20
C ALA A 82 2.08 -16.06 14.10
N VAL A 83 3.17 -16.15 13.35
CA VAL A 83 3.86 -17.39 12.99
C VAL A 83 5.31 -17.23 13.46
N SER A 84 5.51 -17.33 14.78
CA SER A 84 6.85 -17.34 15.40
C SER A 84 7.57 -18.64 15.04
N THR A 85 8.01 -18.73 13.79
CA THR A 85 8.69 -19.92 13.25
C THR A 85 10.20 -19.76 13.26
N GLY A 86 10.72 -18.55 13.53
CA GLY A 86 12.14 -18.23 13.39
C GLY A 86 12.66 -18.42 11.96
N VAL A 87 11.78 -18.63 10.98
CA VAL A 87 12.12 -18.78 9.56
C VAL A 87 12.67 -17.46 9.06
N GLN A 88 13.89 -17.51 8.52
CA GLN A 88 14.48 -16.36 7.87
C GLN A 88 13.74 -16.12 6.55
N PRO A 89 13.44 -14.85 6.20
CA PRO A 89 12.89 -14.53 4.89
C PRO A 89 13.75 -15.17 3.81
N ARG A 90 13.13 -15.93 2.90
CA ARG A 90 13.85 -16.35 1.70
C ARG A 90 13.81 -15.18 0.72
N PRO A 91 14.97 -14.74 0.20
CA PRO A 91 14.96 -13.73 -0.84
C PRO A 91 14.15 -14.23 -2.02
N VAL A 92 13.34 -13.36 -2.60
CA VAL A 92 12.57 -13.69 -3.80
C VAL A 92 13.51 -14.13 -4.92
N ASN A 93 13.20 -15.28 -5.52
CA ASN A 93 13.92 -15.78 -6.68
C ASN A 93 13.46 -15.02 -7.95
N THR A 94 14.03 -13.84 -8.16
CA THR A 94 13.74 -12.97 -9.32
C THR A 94 13.97 -13.67 -10.67
N ARG A 95 14.92 -14.62 -10.74
CA ARG A 95 15.13 -15.45 -11.94
C ARG A 95 13.92 -16.33 -12.24
N GLN A 96 13.31 -16.93 -11.22
CA GLN A 96 12.11 -17.74 -11.39
C GLN A 96 10.92 -16.88 -11.86
N LEU A 97 10.76 -15.67 -11.33
CA LEU A 97 9.74 -14.72 -11.82
C LEU A 97 9.99 -14.35 -13.28
N ALA A 98 11.23 -14.03 -13.65
CA ALA A 98 11.59 -13.72 -15.03
C ALA A 98 11.29 -14.89 -15.99
N GLN A 99 11.58 -16.13 -15.58
CA GLN A 99 11.26 -17.32 -16.37
C GLN A 99 9.76 -17.56 -16.50
N ALA A 100 8.99 -17.33 -15.44
CA ALA A 100 7.54 -17.42 -15.48
C ALA A 100 6.96 -16.35 -16.43
N LEU A 101 7.44 -15.11 -16.33
CA LEU A 101 7.02 -14.02 -17.19
C LEU A 101 7.39 -14.28 -18.66
N ALA A 102 8.56 -14.86 -18.93
CA ALA A 102 8.94 -15.24 -20.29
C ALA A 102 8.00 -16.29 -20.92
N ARG A 103 7.39 -17.16 -20.11
CA ARG A 103 6.38 -18.14 -20.57
C ARG A 103 4.98 -17.56 -20.68
N SER A 104 4.71 -16.47 -19.99
CA SER A 104 3.40 -15.81 -19.94
C SER A 104 3.58 -14.29 -20.02
N PRO A 105 4.10 -13.76 -21.14
CA PRO A 105 4.51 -12.37 -21.25
C PRO A 105 3.36 -11.39 -21.02
N ASP A 106 2.13 -11.81 -21.29
CA ASP A 106 0.93 -10.98 -21.20
C ASP A 106 0.20 -11.10 -19.84
N ASP A 107 0.75 -11.87 -18.89
CA ASP A 107 0.24 -11.92 -17.52
C ASP A 107 0.63 -10.63 -16.77
N VAL A 108 -0.31 -9.68 -16.70
CA VAL A 108 -0.10 -8.35 -16.09
C VAL A 108 0.27 -8.47 -14.60
N PRO A 109 -0.46 -9.19 -13.73
CA PRO A 109 -0.05 -9.37 -12.33
C PRO A 109 1.36 -9.94 -12.18
N LEU A 110 1.75 -10.90 -13.02
CA LEU A 110 3.11 -11.45 -12.97
C LEU A 110 4.17 -10.43 -13.41
N ALA A 111 3.88 -9.60 -14.41
CA ALA A 111 4.74 -8.49 -14.81
C ALA A 111 4.98 -7.50 -13.67
N TRP A 112 3.90 -7.14 -12.96
CA TRP A 112 3.99 -6.28 -11.78
C TRP A 112 4.81 -6.90 -10.66
N LEU A 113 4.53 -8.16 -10.32
CA LEU A 113 5.28 -8.87 -9.29
C LEU A 113 6.77 -8.95 -9.63
N TYR A 114 7.10 -9.20 -10.90
CA TYR A 114 8.49 -9.14 -11.35
C TYR A 114 9.09 -7.74 -11.17
N ALA A 115 8.38 -6.68 -11.56
CA ALA A 115 8.85 -5.30 -11.39
C ALA A 115 9.09 -4.92 -9.91
N TYR A 116 8.24 -5.37 -8.98
CA TYR A 116 8.41 -5.16 -7.53
C TYR A 116 9.63 -5.86 -6.93
N HIS A 117 10.09 -6.96 -7.53
CA HIS A 117 11.25 -7.69 -7.03
C HIS A 117 12.52 -7.44 -7.81
N CYS A 118 12.42 -6.79 -8.96
CA CYS A 118 13.55 -6.52 -9.84
C CYS A 118 14.37 -5.31 -9.36
N HIS A 119 15.04 -5.48 -8.21
CA HIS A 119 15.89 -4.47 -7.58
C HIS A 119 17.35 -4.90 -7.40
N ALA A 120 17.64 -6.19 -7.59
CA ALA A 120 18.99 -6.72 -7.50
C ALA A 120 19.87 -6.23 -8.68
N PRO A 121 21.20 -6.11 -8.51
CA PRO A 121 22.10 -5.62 -9.57
C PRO A 121 22.07 -6.45 -10.86
N ASP A 122 21.71 -7.73 -10.78
CA ASP A 122 21.58 -8.66 -11.91
C ASP A 122 20.21 -8.60 -12.59
N CYS A 123 19.30 -7.75 -12.10
CA CYS A 123 17.97 -7.60 -12.65
C CYS A 123 17.87 -6.38 -13.58
N ALA A 124 17.27 -6.57 -14.75
CA ALA A 124 16.99 -5.49 -15.70
C ALA A 124 15.77 -4.67 -15.24
N SER A 125 15.89 -3.97 -14.11
CA SER A 125 14.81 -3.21 -13.48
C SER A 125 14.14 -2.26 -14.46
N GLN A 126 14.93 -1.64 -15.34
CA GLN A 126 14.42 -0.76 -16.39
C GLN A 126 13.44 -1.44 -17.34
N GLN A 127 13.79 -2.65 -17.78
CA GLN A 127 12.96 -3.43 -18.69
C GLN A 127 11.71 -3.96 -17.97
N ALA A 128 11.83 -4.31 -16.69
CA ALA A 128 10.70 -4.80 -15.90
C ALA A 128 9.58 -3.77 -15.78
N TRP A 129 9.88 -2.52 -15.38
CA TRP A 129 8.84 -1.49 -15.31
C TRP A 129 8.37 -1.02 -16.69
N ALA A 130 9.25 -0.99 -17.70
CA ALA A 130 8.84 -0.65 -19.07
C ALA A 130 7.84 -1.68 -19.62
N HIS A 131 8.01 -2.96 -19.27
CA HIS A 131 7.09 -4.04 -19.63
C HIS A 131 5.71 -3.86 -18.98
N VAL A 132 5.66 -3.39 -17.73
CA VAL A 132 4.41 -3.03 -17.04
C VAL A 132 3.75 -1.83 -17.71
N LEU A 133 4.47 -0.73 -17.91
CA LEU A 133 3.93 0.49 -18.56
C LEU A 133 3.44 0.25 -19.99
N ALA A 134 4.05 -0.68 -20.73
CA ALA A 134 3.59 -1.03 -22.07
C ALA A 134 2.21 -1.71 -22.07
N ARG A 135 1.85 -2.41 -20.97
CA ARG A 135 0.55 -3.08 -20.81
C ARG A 135 -0.49 -2.17 -20.19
N GLU A 136 -0.05 -1.26 -19.33
CA GLU A 136 -0.93 -0.37 -18.59
C GLU A 136 -0.46 1.09 -18.65
N PRO A 137 -0.42 1.70 -19.85
CA PRO A 137 0.02 3.08 -20.01
C PRO A 137 -0.91 4.09 -19.31
N ASP A 138 -2.17 3.70 -19.09
CA ASP A 138 -3.22 4.54 -18.51
C ASP A 138 -3.40 4.32 -17.00
N ASN A 139 -2.63 3.39 -16.40
CA ASN A 139 -2.62 3.13 -14.96
C ASN A 139 -1.58 4.01 -14.26
N LEU A 140 -2.03 4.91 -13.38
CA LEU A 140 -1.14 5.79 -12.63
C LEU A 140 -0.13 5.02 -11.76
N ALA A 141 -0.53 3.87 -11.19
CA ALA A 141 0.34 3.07 -10.34
C ALA A 141 1.53 2.49 -11.13
N ALA A 142 1.34 2.16 -12.42
CA ALA A 142 2.42 1.69 -13.29
C ALA A 142 3.51 2.78 -13.46
N TRP A 143 3.10 4.05 -13.55
CA TRP A 143 4.04 5.18 -13.58
C TRP A 143 4.75 5.40 -12.23
N MET A 144 4.12 5.01 -11.12
CA MET A 144 4.70 5.08 -9.78
C MET A 144 5.72 3.96 -9.51
N LEU A 145 5.71 2.86 -10.29
CA LEU A 145 6.72 1.80 -10.21
C LEU A 145 8.09 2.21 -10.77
N MET A 146 8.15 3.26 -11.59
CA MET A 146 9.41 3.69 -12.18
C MET A 146 10.47 3.96 -11.08
N PRO A 147 11.69 3.42 -11.21
CA PRO A 147 12.76 3.56 -10.23
C PRO A 147 12.96 5.00 -9.82
N TYR A 148 13.02 5.20 -8.52
CA TYR A 148 13.34 6.47 -7.89
C TYR A 148 14.55 6.26 -6.98
N ASP A 149 15.73 6.55 -7.51
CA ASP A 149 16.95 6.50 -6.72
C ASP A 149 17.04 7.79 -5.87
N LYS A 150 17.05 7.63 -4.54
CA LYS A 150 17.21 8.77 -3.63
C LYS A 150 18.63 9.35 -3.66
N ALA A 151 19.63 8.55 -4.04
CA ALA A 151 21.00 9.01 -4.18
C ALA A 151 21.17 9.88 -5.44
N GLN A 152 20.31 9.66 -6.44
CA GLN A 152 20.28 10.40 -7.69
C GLN A 152 18.84 10.71 -8.07
N PRO A 153 18.19 11.65 -7.34
CA PRO A 153 16.84 12.04 -7.67
C PRO A 153 16.81 12.60 -9.11
N PRO A 154 15.72 12.38 -9.87
CA PRO A 154 15.57 12.98 -11.18
C PRO A 154 15.73 14.50 -11.07
N ASP A 155 16.35 15.10 -12.08
CA ASP A 155 16.35 16.55 -12.20
C ASP A 155 14.93 17.08 -12.42
N GLU A 156 14.79 18.41 -12.35
CA GLU A 156 13.49 19.07 -12.46
C GLU A 156 12.80 18.78 -13.80
N GLU A 157 13.57 18.63 -14.88
CA GLU A 157 13.06 18.30 -16.21
C GLU A 157 12.50 16.87 -16.26
N GLY A 158 13.25 15.89 -15.75
CA GLY A 158 12.83 14.50 -15.65
C GLY A 158 11.60 14.33 -14.75
N LEU A 159 11.52 15.10 -13.65
CA LEU A 159 10.36 15.12 -12.76
C LEU A 159 9.13 15.73 -13.46
N GLU A 160 9.30 16.82 -14.22
CA GLU A 160 8.24 17.42 -15.03
C GLU A 160 7.74 16.50 -16.13
N ALA A 161 8.65 15.80 -16.83
CA ALA A 161 8.31 14.86 -17.89
C ALA A 161 7.53 13.67 -17.32
N TRP A 162 7.99 13.10 -16.21
CA TRP A 162 7.27 12.04 -15.50
C TRP A 162 5.87 12.52 -15.08
N LEU A 163 5.76 13.67 -14.41
CA LEU A 163 4.48 14.19 -13.95
C LEU A 163 3.52 14.46 -15.12
N ALA A 164 4.03 14.95 -16.24
CA ALA A 164 3.24 15.16 -17.45
C ALA A 164 2.62 13.87 -17.99
N GLN A 165 3.38 12.76 -17.96
CA GLN A 165 2.90 11.47 -18.43
C GLN A 165 1.95 10.83 -17.42
N SER A 166 2.31 10.83 -16.13
CA SER A 166 1.44 10.35 -15.05
C SER A 166 0.09 11.06 -15.02
N ALA A 167 0.05 12.37 -15.33
CA ALA A 167 -1.20 13.13 -15.38
C ALA A 167 -2.15 12.67 -16.51
N ARG A 168 -1.68 11.89 -17.48
CA ARG A 168 -2.52 11.34 -18.56
C ARG A 168 -3.19 10.01 -18.20
N ALA A 169 -2.82 9.41 -17.07
CA ALA A 169 -3.48 8.22 -16.56
C ALA A 169 -4.98 8.46 -16.37
N THR A 170 -5.78 7.41 -16.46
CA THR A 170 -7.24 7.47 -16.31
C THR A 170 -7.73 6.73 -15.07
N TYR A 171 -6.92 5.82 -14.52
CA TYR A 171 -7.20 5.08 -13.29
C TYR A 171 -5.92 4.87 -12.47
N VAL A 172 -6.06 4.30 -11.28
CA VAL A 172 -4.96 3.84 -10.44
C VAL A 172 -5.33 2.47 -9.86
N ASP A 173 -4.49 1.48 -10.10
CA ASP A 173 -4.62 0.14 -9.54
C ASP A 173 -3.22 -0.44 -9.28
N GLY A 174 -2.93 -0.76 -8.02
CA GLY A 174 -1.64 -1.35 -7.62
C GLY A 174 -1.56 -2.87 -7.76
N HIS A 175 -2.62 -3.52 -8.26
CA HIS A 175 -2.78 -4.98 -8.37
C HIS A 175 -2.69 -5.75 -7.04
N PHE A 176 -2.86 -5.09 -5.89
CA PHE A 176 -2.80 -5.75 -4.58
C PHE A 176 -3.91 -6.82 -4.45
N GLY A 177 -5.08 -6.61 -5.04
CA GLY A 177 -6.16 -7.61 -5.08
C GLY A 177 -5.76 -8.88 -5.83
N ASP A 178 -5.05 -8.74 -6.95
CA ASP A 178 -4.52 -9.88 -7.70
C ASP A 178 -3.45 -10.64 -6.92
N PHE A 179 -2.55 -9.92 -6.22
CA PHE A 179 -1.56 -10.56 -5.36
C PHE A 179 -2.19 -11.26 -4.17
N ALA A 180 -3.20 -10.65 -3.54
CA ALA A 180 -3.94 -11.26 -2.46
C ALA A 180 -4.62 -12.55 -2.92
N ARG A 181 -5.25 -12.55 -4.09
CA ARG A 181 -5.88 -13.73 -4.67
C ARG A 181 -4.86 -14.84 -4.94
N ALA A 182 -3.77 -14.52 -5.64
CA ALA A 182 -2.70 -15.47 -5.95
C ALA A 182 -2.06 -16.04 -4.67
N MET A 183 -1.87 -15.22 -3.64
CA MET A 183 -1.34 -15.66 -2.36
C MET A 183 -2.35 -16.53 -1.60
N ALA A 184 -3.63 -16.18 -1.57
CA ALA A 184 -4.67 -16.96 -0.91
C ALA A 184 -4.85 -18.34 -1.56
N GLU A 185 -4.84 -18.42 -2.89
CA GLU A 185 -4.87 -19.67 -3.65
C GLU A 185 -3.66 -20.56 -3.33
N ALA A 186 -2.49 -19.95 -3.15
CA ALA A 186 -1.28 -20.68 -2.82
C ALA A 186 -1.20 -21.10 -1.32
N ILE A 187 -1.79 -20.33 -0.41
CA ILE A 187 -1.84 -20.65 1.03
C ILE A 187 -2.93 -21.71 1.33
N GLY A 188 -4.09 -21.62 0.69
CA GLY A 188 -5.26 -22.45 1.01
C GLY A 188 -5.00 -23.96 1.10
N PRO A 189 -4.19 -24.56 0.19
CA PRO A 189 -3.85 -25.98 0.23
C PRO A 189 -2.74 -26.37 1.23
N LEU A 190 -2.19 -25.43 2.00
CA LEU A 190 -1.19 -25.71 3.03
C LEU A 190 -1.87 -26.33 4.27
N PRO A 191 -1.17 -27.22 5.00
CA PRO A 191 -1.66 -27.68 6.29
C PRO A 191 -1.83 -26.48 7.24
N ALA A 192 -2.73 -26.62 8.20
CA ALA A 192 -2.99 -25.56 9.17
C ALA A 192 -1.69 -25.10 9.85
N LEU A 193 -1.33 -23.84 9.61
CA LEU A 193 -0.18 -23.23 10.27
C LEU A 193 -0.51 -23.07 11.76
N PRO A 194 0.46 -23.32 12.67
CA PRO A 194 0.27 -22.98 14.06
C PRO A 194 0.13 -21.45 14.17
N VAL A 195 -1.06 -20.99 14.53
CA VAL A 195 -1.37 -19.57 14.75
C VAL A 195 -1.43 -19.30 16.25
N CYS A 196 -0.84 -18.19 16.69
CA CYS A 196 -0.94 -17.74 18.09
C CYS A 196 -2.41 -17.57 18.53
N LYS A 197 -2.71 -17.93 19.79
CA LYS A 197 -4.10 -17.88 20.32
C LYS A 197 -4.68 -16.47 20.27
N GLU A 198 -3.86 -15.45 20.44
CA GLU A 198 -4.24 -14.04 20.39
C GLU A 198 -4.75 -13.64 19.01
N VAL A 199 -4.13 -14.17 17.95
CA VAL A 199 -4.52 -13.93 16.56
C VAL A 199 -5.83 -14.66 16.26
N VAL A 200 -5.98 -15.90 16.75
CA VAL A 200 -7.26 -16.62 16.65
C VAL A 200 -8.38 -15.84 17.36
N ALA A 201 -8.16 -15.36 18.59
CA ALA A 201 -9.15 -14.59 19.34
C ALA A 201 -9.51 -13.24 18.65
N GLN A 202 -8.52 -12.56 18.06
CA GLN A 202 -8.76 -11.37 17.27
C GLN A 202 -9.61 -11.68 16.03
N MET A 203 -9.29 -12.76 15.32
CA MET A 203 -10.07 -13.21 14.16
C MET A 203 -11.49 -13.62 14.55
N GLU A 204 -11.68 -14.27 15.71
CA GLU A 204 -13.00 -14.61 16.23
C GLU A 204 -13.85 -13.37 16.48
N THR A 205 -13.25 -12.35 17.12
CA THR A 205 -13.89 -11.05 17.34
C THR A 205 -14.24 -10.36 16.02
N GLN A 206 -13.33 -10.43 15.05
CA GLN A 206 -13.52 -9.85 13.72
C GLN A 206 -14.45 -10.65 12.81
N ALA A 207 -14.65 -11.96 13.00
CA ALA A 207 -15.55 -12.75 12.19
C ALA A 207 -16.93 -12.94 12.86
N GLY A 208 -17.02 -12.75 14.18
CA GLY A 208 -18.21 -13.10 14.97
C GLY A 208 -18.43 -14.62 15.10
N ARG A 209 -17.42 -15.42 14.76
CA ARG A 209 -17.44 -16.90 14.76
C ARG A 209 -16.02 -17.45 14.82
N ALA A 210 -15.88 -18.73 15.12
CA ALA A 210 -14.61 -19.43 15.00
C ALA A 210 -14.02 -19.27 13.57
N PRO A 211 -12.73 -18.88 13.43
CA PRO A 211 -12.11 -18.71 12.12
C PRO A 211 -11.91 -20.06 11.45
N ARG A 212 -12.23 -20.11 10.16
CA ARG A 212 -11.89 -21.23 9.28
C ARG A 212 -10.46 -21.04 8.79
N MET A 213 -9.81 -22.14 8.40
CA MET A 213 -8.48 -22.08 7.78
C MET A 213 -8.45 -21.17 6.54
N GLN A 214 -9.54 -21.14 5.78
CA GLN A 214 -9.67 -20.25 4.64
C GLN A 214 -9.70 -18.76 5.03
N ASP A 215 -10.29 -18.42 6.18
CA ASP A 215 -10.31 -17.04 6.67
C ASP A 215 -8.88 -16.58 7.01
N LEU A 216 -8.08 -17.46 7.62
CA LEU A 216 -6.67 -17.19 7.88
C LEU A 216 -5.90 -16.96 6.58
N ALA A 217 -6.05 -17.85 5.59
CA ALA A 217 -5.38 -17.71 4.31
C ALA A 217 -5.74 -16.38 3.62
N THR A 218 -7.03 -16.03 3.62
CA THR A 218 -7.57 -14.81 3.00
C THR A 218 -7.07 -13.55 3.71
N MET A 219 -7.18 -13.49 5.03
CA MET A 219 -6.72 -12.34 5.81
C MET A 219 -5.20 -12.16 5.71
N THR A 220 -4.47 -13.26 5.76
CA THR A 220 -3.02 -13.26 5.60
C THR A 220 -2.63 -12.72 4.23
N ALA A 221 -3.25 -13.26 3.17
CA ALA A 221 -2.99 -12.83 1.81
C ALA A 221 -3.30 -11.34 1.59
N HIS A 222 -4.42 -10.86 2.13
CA HIS A 222 -4.79 -9.45 2.07
C HIS A 222 -3.81 -8.56 2.84
N GLY A 223 -3.42 -8.94 4.06
CA GLY A 223 -2.48 -8.14 4.85
C GLY A 223 -1.10 -8.03 4.19
N GLN A 224 -0.61 -9.13 3.61
CA GLN A 224 0.70 -9.15 2.94
C GLN A 224 0.65 -8.49 1.55
N SER A 225 -0.48 -8.53 0.85
CA SER A 225 -0.60 -7.85 -0.45
C SER A 225 -0.41 -6.34 -0.34
N MET A 226 -0.70 -5.74 0.82
CA MET A 226 -0.50 -4.31 1.08
C MET A 226 0.97 -3.89 1.08
N ALA A 227 1.92 -4.83 1.18
CA ALA A 227 3.34 -4.55 1.04
C ALA A 227 3.72 -4.17 -0.41
N TYR A 228 2.88 -4.53 -1.39
CA TYR A 228 3.09 -4.26 -2.82
C TYR A 228 2.40 -2.98 -3.27
N LEU A 229 2.57 -1.91 -2.49
CA LEU A 229 2.17 -0.58 -2.94
C LEU A 229 3.37 0.12 -3.60
N PRO A 230 3.20 0.73 -4.79
CA PRO A 230 4.26 1.51 -5.41
C PRO A 230 4.72 2.64 -4.48
N THR A 231 6.00 2.97 -4.55
CA THR A 231 6.51 4.11 -3.80
C THR A 231 5.88 5.41 -4.26
N LEU A 232 5.31 6.14 -3.31
CA LEU A 232 4.67 7.43 -3.55
C LEU A 232 5.65 8.59 -3.51
N ARG A 233 6.94 8.29 -3.29
CA ARG A 233 7.95 9.31 -3.01
C ARG A 233 8.10 10.29 -4.17
N ARG A 234 8.22 9.77 -5.40
CA ARG A 234 8.36 10.59 -6.61
C ARG A 234 7.16 11.53 -6.78
N LEU A 235 5.96 11.05 -6.48
CA LEU A 235 4.75 11.87 -6.53
C LEU A 235 4.79 13.00 -5.49
N PHE A 236 5.21 12.72 -4.25
CA PHE A 236 5.32 13.77 -3.23
C PHE A 236 6.43 14.78 -3.51
N ASP A 237 7.53 14.34 -4.15
CA ASP A 237 8.59 15.24 -4.59
C ASP A 237 8.12 16.11 -5.79
N ALA A 238 7.33 15.56 -6.72
CA ALA A 238 6.73 16.31 -7.84
C ALA A 238 5.60 17.25 -7.40
N CYS A 239 4.83 16.84 -6.38
CA CYS A 239 3.63 17.52 -5.91
C CYS A 239 3.72 17.85 -4.42
N PRO A 240 4.70 18.67 -3.99
CA PRO A 240 4.86 19.03 -2.59
C PRO A 240 3.63 19.81 -2.10
N ARG A 241 3.26 19.56 -0.84
CA ARG A 241 2.08 20.17 -0.18
C ARG A 241 2.38 21.57 0.37
N ASP A 242 3.62 21.79 0.77
CA ASP A 242 4.10 22.95 1.55
C ASP A 242 4.87 23.99 0.71
N LYS A 243 5.13 23.69 -0.56
CA LYS A 243 5.90 24.56 -1.46
C LYS A 243 5.02 25.21 -2.54
N PRO A 244 5.32 26.45 -2.95
CA PRO A 244 4.73 27.03 -4.16
C PRO A 244 5.00 26.15 -5.38
N LEU A 245 4.03 26.04 -6.28
CA LEU A 245 4.15 25.34 -7.55
C LEU A 245 3.84 26.32 -8.68
N THR A 246 4.47 26.13 -9.84
CA THR A 246 4.04 26.82 -11.06
C THR A 246 2.61 26.42 -11.40
N HIS A 247 1.87 27.27 -12.11
CA HIS A 247 0.50 26.95 -12.53
C HIS A 247 0.43 25.62 -13.31
N ARG A 248 1.43 25.36 -14.16
CA ARG A 248 1.53 24.12 -14.95
C ARG A 248 1.72 22.89 -14.05
N ARG A 249 2.67 22.92 -13.11
CA ARG A 249 2.91 21.81 -12.18
C ARG A 249 1.70 21.60 -11.27
N LEU A 250 1.10 22.67 -10.76
CA LEU A 250 -0.10 22.62 -9.92
C LEU A 250 -1.27 21.93 -10.64
N SER A 251 -1.53 22.30 -11.90
CA SER A 251 -2.59 21.69 -12.71
C SER A 251 -2.39 20.19 -12.92
N ARG A 252 -1.16 19.77 -13.25
CA ARG A 252 -0.82 18.33 -13.41
C ARG A 252 -0.94 17.57 -12.09
N CYS A 253 -0.46 18.14 -10.99
CA CYS A 253 -0.63 17.57 -9.67
C CYS A 253 -2.12 17.43 -9.29
N GLN A 254 -2.95 18.43 -9.57
CA GLN A 254 -4.39 18.33 -9.35
C GLN A 254 -5.03 17.20 -10.19
N GLN A 255 -4.56 16.99 -11.42
CA GLN A 255 -5.05 15.89 -12.26
C GLN A 255 -4.69 14.52 -11.66
N VAL A 256 -3.42 14.30 -11.32
CA VAL A 256 -2.96 13.06 -10.67
C VAL A 256 -3.69 12.81 -9.35
N MET A 257 -3.85 13.84 -8.52
CA MET A 257 -4.49 13.70 -7.21
C MET A 257 -5.99 13.45 -7.32
N ARG A 258 -6.65 13.89 -8.40
CA ARG A 258 -8.05 13.53 -8.68
C ARG A 258 -8.21 12.06 -9.05
N ILE A 259 -7.26 11.49 -9.81
CA ILE A 259 -7.25 10.05 -10.11
C ILE A 259 -7.12 9.26 -8.81
N LEU A 260 -6.16 9.64 -7.94
CA LEU A 260 -6.01 9.02 -6.62
C LEU A 260 -7.27 9.17 -5.76
N ALA A 261 -7.88 10.36 -5.70
CA ALA A 261 -9.09 10.61 -4.93
C ALA A 261 -10.29 9.79 -5.41
N ALA A 262 -10.33 9.40 -6.68
CA ALA A 262 -11.36 8.56 -7.28
C ALA A 262 -11.06 7.05 -7.17
N SER A 263 -9.93 6.66 -6.59
CA SER A 263 -9.57 5.26 -6.41
C SER A 263 -10.51 4.54 -5.46
N ASN A 264 -10.74 3.25 -5.72
CA ASN A 264 -11.40 2.36 -4.78
C ASN A 264 -10.46 1.86 -3.66
N ASP A 265 -9.19 2.27 -3.65
CA ASP A 265 -8.27 2.01 -2.55
C ASP A 265 -8.27 3.15 -1.56
N MET A 266 -8.54 2.84 -0.28
CA MET A 266 -8.67 3.86 0.76
C MET A 266 -7.38 4.67 0.93
N ILE A 267 -6.21 4.05 0.74
CA ILE A 267 -4.92 4.74 0.83
C ILE A 267 -4.77 5.80 -0.28
N TYR A 268 -5.06 5.45 -1.53
CA TYR A 268 -4.97 6.38 -2.66
C TYR A 268 -6.04 7.46 -2.56
N ALA A 269 -7.29 7.08 -2.26
CA ALA A 269 -8.39 8.01 -2.06
C ALA A 269 -8.06 9.07 -0.99
N SER A 270 -7.47 8.62 0.13
CA SER A 270 -7.12 9.49 1.26
C SER A 270 -6.01 10.46 0.91
N MET A 271 -4.98 9.98 0.23
CA MET A 271 -3.88 10.83 -0.20
C MET A 271 -4.30 11.90 -1.22
N GLY A 272 -5.04 11.49 -2.25
CA GLY A 272 -5.51 12.38 -3.31
C GLY A 272 -6.42 13.46 -2.75
N THR A 273 -7.41 13.05 -1.97
CA THR A 273 -8.37 13.96 -1.32
C THR A 273 -7.69 14.94 -0.38
N GLY A 274 -6.79 14.45 0.49
CA GLY A 274 -6.09 15.31 1.46
C GLY A 274 -5.18 16.32 0.79
N TRP A 275 -4.55 15.95 -0.34
CA TRP A 275 -3.77 16.90 -1.13
C TRP A 275 -4.65 17.96 -1.80
N LEU A 276 -5.78 17.55 -2.39
CA LEU A 276 -6.72 18.45 -3.06
C LEU A 276 -7.40 19.43 -2.11
N GLU A 277 -7.71 19.01 -0.88
CA GLU A 277 -8.20 19.90 0.18
C GLU A 277 -7.19 21.00 0.50
N GLN A 278 -5.92 20.62 0.73
CA GLN A 278 -4.85 21.56 1.09
C GLN A 278 -4.52 22.54 -0.05
N ARG A 279 -4.66 22.09 -1.30
CA ARG A 279 -4.28 22.84 -2.52
C ARG A 279 -5.48 23.36 -3.31
N ALA A 280 -6.66 23.39 -2.69
CA ALA A 280 -7.87 23.97 -3.27
C ALA A 280 -7.65 25.45 -3.61
N LEU A 281 -8.12 25.86 -4.81
CA LEU A 281 -7.94 27.23 -5.30
C LEU A 281 -9.01 28.18 -4.75
N THR A 282 -10.14 27.63 -4.30
CA THR A 282 -11.25 28.39 -3.73
C THR A 282 -11.73 27.80 -2.41
N ALA A 283 -12.43 28.61 -1.61
CA ALA A 283 -13.06 28.14 -0.37
C ALA A 283 -14.13 27.07 -0.63
N ALA A 284 -14.88 27.19 -1.73
CA ALA A 284 -15.88 26.21 -2.12
C ALA A 284 -15.26 24.85 -2.49
N GLU A 285 -14.16 24.85 -3.25
CA GLU A 285 -13.41 23.63 -3.54
C GLU A 285 -12.85 22.99 -2.27
N ARG A 286 -12.31 23.81 -1.35
CA ARG A 286 -11.79 23.33 -0.07
C ARG A 286 -12.89 22.66 0.75
N ALA A 287 -14.06 23.30 0.86
CA ALA A 287 -15.20 22.76 1.59
C ALA A 287 -15.68 21.41 0.99
N ARG A 288 -15.73 21.30 -0.35
CA ARG A 288 -16.06 20.05 -1.04
C ARG A 288 -15.07 18.93 -0.71
N TRP A 289 -13.77 19.19 -0.79
CA TRP A 289 -12.74 18.18 -0.50
C TRP A 289 -12.67 17.83 0.99
N ALA A 290 -12.92 18.79 1.89
CA ALA A 290 -13.02 18.54 3.31
C ALA A 290 -14.21 17.61 3.64
N GLU A 291 -15.37 17.81 3.00
CA GLU A 291 -16.53 16.93 3.15
C GLU A 291 -16.25 15.53 2.57
N HIS A 292 -15.60 15.44 1.41
CA HIS A 292 -15.19 14.17 0.85
C HIS A 292 -14.22 13.42 1.79
N MET A 293 -13.24 14.13 2.36
CA MET A 293 -12.31 13.57 3.36
C MET A 293 -13.03 13.10 4.63
N ARG A 294 -14.06 13.84 5.08
CA ARG A 294 -14.89 13.44 6.23
C ARG A 294 -15.58 12.10 5.96
N ASN A 295 -16.20 11.96 4.80
CA ASN A 295 -16.88 10.72 4.40
C ASN A 295 -15.89 9.57 4.23
N LEU A 296 -14.73 9.82 3.63
CA LEU A 296 -13.69 8.80 3.50
C LEU A 296 -13.16 8.32 4.86
N ARG A 297 -12.88 9.23 5.80
CA ARG A 297 -12.43 8.84 7.14
C ARG A 297 -13.49 8.05 7.90
N TRP A 298 -14.76 8.35 7.70
CA TRP A 298 -15.85 7.54 8.23
C TRP A 298 -15.88 6.15 7.62
N ALA A 299 -15.69 6.02 6.30
CA ALA A 299 -15.53 4.73 5.65
C ALA A 299 -14.34 3.95 6.21
N MET A 300 -13.16 4.56 6.38
CA MET A 300 -11.97 3.90 6.94
C MET A 300 -12.22 3.40 8.37
N ASP A 301 -12.73 4.28 9.25
CA ASP A 301 -13.02 3.96 10.65
C ASP A 301 -14.10 2.87 10.78
N SER A 302 -15.11 2.91 9.91
CA SER A 302 -16.17 1.89 9.88
C SER A 302 -15.72 0.59 9.21
N GLY A 303 -14.86 0.65 8.20
CA GLY A 303 -14.29 -0.50 7.51
C GLY A 303 -13.51 -1.38 8.48
N ALA A 304 -12.69 -0.78 9.35
CA ALA A 304 -11.96 -1.49 10.40
C ALA A 304 -12.87 -2.28 11.37
N ARG A 305 -14.13 -1.89 11.53
CA ARG A 305 -15.13 -2.57 12.38
C ARG A 305 -16.03 -3.55 11.62
N ASN A 306 -16.27 -3.29 10.33
CA ASN A 306 -17.34 -3.92 9.56
C ASN A 306 -16.84 -4.85 8.45
N LEU A 307 -15.60 -4.71 7.98
CA LEU A 307 -15.00 -5.67 7.09
C LEU A 307 -14.79 -7.00 7.82
N ARG A 308 -15.24 -8.07 7.18
CA ARG A 308 -15.16 -9.44 7.66
C ARG A 308 -14.35 -10.25 6.64
N PRO A 309 -13.76 -11.39 7.04
CA PRO A 309 -12.97 -12.21 6.11
C PRO A 309 -13.73 -12.59 4.83
N GLU A 310 -15.04 -12.85 4.92
CA GLU A 310 -15.90 -13.13 3.78
C GLU A 310 -16.05 -11.98 2.78
N HIS A 311 -15.77 -10.73 3.17
CA HIS A 311 -15.81 -9.57 2.27
C HIS A 311 -14.51 -9.39 1.47
N LEU A 312 -13.40 -10.00 1.90
CA LEU A 312 -12.08 -9.76 1.29
C LEU A 312 -11.99 -10.20 -0.18
N PRO A 313 -12.59 -11.31 -0.63
CA PRO A 313 -12.63 -11.63 -2.06
C PRO A 313 -13.26 -10.51 -2.90
N LEU A 314 -14.31 -9.87 -2.38
CA LEU A 314 -14.96 -8.74 -3.03
C LEU A 314 -14.08 -7.50 -3.02
N VAL A 315 -13.37 -7.25 -1.91
CA VAL A 315 -12.38 -6.16 -1.80
C VAL A 315 -11.28 -6.31 -2.85
N TRP A 316 -10.82 -7.53 -3.13
CA TRP A 316 -9.80 -7.78 -4.14
C TRP A 316 -10.29 -7.59 -5.58
N GLU A 317 -11.60 -7.60 -5.81
CA GLU A 317 -12.20 -7.42 -7.14
C GLU A 317 -12.64 -5.96 -7.36
N GLN A 318 -13.19 -5.33 -6.34
CA GLN A 318 -13.87 -4.03 -6.46
C GLN A 318 -13.08 -2.87 -5.81
N GLY A 319 -12.11 -3.19 -4.95
CA GLY A 319 -11.38 -2.24 -4.12
C GLY A 319 -12.04 -2.03 -2.74
N GLU A 320 -11.21 -1.72 -1.75
CA GLU A 320 -11.61 -1.64 -0.33
C GLU A 320 -12.72 -0.60 -0.08
N LEU A 321 -12.58 0.59 -0.64
CA LEU A 321 -13.49 1.71 -0.43
C LEU A 321 -14.88 1.41 -1.01
N ALA A 322 -14.95 0.82 -2.20
CA ALA A 322 -16.22 0.50 -2.85
C ALA A 322 -17.02 -0.52 -2.01
N VAL A 323 -16.36 -1.58 -1.54
CA VAL A 323 -16.99 -2.60 -0.70
C VAL A 323 -17.44 -2.03 0.64
N VAL A 324 -16.62 -1.19 1.28
CA VAL A 324 -17.00 -0.56 2.55
C VAL A 324 -18.17 0.39 2.39
N ILE A 325 -18.19 1.21 1.33
CA ILE A 325 -19.33 2.09 1.05
C ILE A 325 -20.61 1.26 0.86
N ALA A 326 -20.57 0.18 0.07
CA ALA A 326 -21.73 -0.68 -0.13
C ALA A 326 -22.25 -1.28 1.19
N ILE A 327 -21.36 -1.73 2.08
CA ILE A 327 -21.72 -2.22 3.42
C ILE A 327 -22.38 -1.12 4.27
N LEU A 328 -21.89 0.12 4.18
CA LEU A 328 -22.44 1.24 4.94
C LEU A 328 -23.78 1.71 4.37
N GLU A 329 -23.94 1.70 3.06
CA GLU A 329 -25.20 2.03 2.37
C GLU A 329 -26.30 1.04 2.74
N ASP A 330 -26.02 -0.27 2.70
CA ASP A 330 -26.95 -1.33 3.12
C ASP A 330 -27.45 -1.15 4.57
N ARG A 331 -26.64 -0.51 5.41
CA ARG A 331 -26.95 -0.25 6.82
C ARG A 331 -27.52 1.14 7.10
N GLY A 332 -27.70 1.97 6.08
CA GLY A 332 -28.11 3.37 6.25
C GLY A 332 -27.08 4.22 7.03
N GLN A 333 -25.81 3.83 6.97
CA GLN A 333 -24.68 4.48 7.66
C GLN A 333 -23.81 5.31 6.72
N TRP A 334 -24.15 5.41 5.44
CA TRP A 334 -23.47 6.26 4.46
C TRP A 334 -24.37 7.43 4.03
N PRO A 335 -23.86 8.67 3.91
CA PRO A 335 -22.49 9.13 4.21
C PRO A 335 -22.24 9.29 5.72
N ALA A 336 -21.12 9.90 6.11
CA ALA A 336 -20.81 10.12 7.53
C ALA A 336 -21.93 10.95 8.22
N PRO A 337 -22.37 10.58 9.44
CA PRO A 337 -23.45 11.29 10.15
C PRO A 337 -23.18 12.79 10.31
N PRO A 338 -24.21 13.66 10.31
CA PRO A 338 -24.01 15.10 10.50
C PRO A 338 -23.24 15.41 11.79
N GLY A 339 -22.23 16.28 11.69
CA GLY A 339 -21.39 16.66 12.83
C GLY A 339 -20.35 15.61 13.27
N TRP A 340 -20.34 14.41 12.68
CA TRP A 340 -19.30 13.42 12.95
C TRP A 340 -17.92 13.97 12.58
N LYS A 341 -16.96 13.72 13.48
CA LYS A 341 -15.54 14.04 13.30
C LYS A 341 -14.71 12.79 13.58
N PRO A 342 -13.62 12.57 12.84
CA PRO A 342 -12.68 11.47 13.13
C PRO A 342 -12.09 11.64 14.53
N THR A 343 -11.95 10.53 15.25
CA THR A 343 -11.66 10.51 16.69
C THR A 343 -10.29 11.06 17.04
N GLU A 344 -9.27 10.92 16.18
CA GLU A 344 -7.98 11.62 16.30
C GLU A 344 -7.34 11.87 14.92
N ARG A 345 -6.45 12.87 14.83
CA ARG A 345 -5.72 13.25 13.60
C ARG A 345 -4.49 12.35 13.42
N TYR A 346 -4.47 11.54 12.35
CA TYR A 346 -3.22 11.00 11.81
C TYR A 346 -2.35 12.09 11.18
#